data_AF-A0A973D2D3-F1
#
_entry.id   AF-A0A973D2D3-F1
#
_cell.length_a   1.000
_cell.length_b   1.000
_cell.length_c   1.000
_cell.angle_alpha   90.00
_cell.angle_beta   90.00
_cell.angle_gamma   90.00
#
_symmetry.space_group_name_H-M   'P 1'
#
loop_
_entity.id
_entity.type
_entity.pdbx_description
1 polymer ?
#
loop_
_entity_poly.entity_id
_entity_poly.type
_entity_poly.pdbx_seq_one_letter_code
_entity_poly.pdbx_strand_id
1 'polypeptide(L)'
;MNPIKIATISLLTLAIAACGGGGSPTGTPTSDDNGGTTTTDDGTTTSTSTTVGTPDIGSGNGGSYSDAVILIANGGLVDGKLAAGGQVSITVDIVDRDASNARVAGTEYGVVFNSTCAGTEPARASFDNAEAVTTSGTVTTTYRAEGCSGEDILTATLYNSEAGAVDTATKLAIATSVIEVVAPTVNDISYVGATETSLGIKSVGNPDLKQVSTITFVVTDVNGDPIANQAVNFVLSSSSSSASLATDSEITDQSGEVSVVLNAGPVHGSVRVIASTDFINTEGSSDTVFVSSAPISVTTGYPVQSKMTLAIDSFNPHAWHYVGNTVSVSAYIADRWGNPSPDGTVINFTTEGGEIESSCETAGGSCSVSWRGQDRLPGDTDNHANSLYVNDRAGFSTITAYTQGASDYIDANNNGIFDDGESFVSYGEVFEDFNYDGHKQASEELLADTDNNGSHTAQADVTK
;
A
#
# COMPACT_ATOMS: atom_id res chain seq x y z
N MET A 1 4.99 -32.56 -24.63
CA MET A 1 5.77 -33.71 -24.14
C MET A 1 5.64 -33.74 -22.63
N ASN A 2 5.08 -34.83 -22.11
CA ASN A 2 4.89 -35.10 -20.69
C ASN A 2 6.02 -36.04 -20.24
N PRO A 3 6.50 -35.96 -18.99
CA PRO A 3 6.36 -37.12 -18.10
C PRO A 3 5.95 -36.68 -16.68
N ILE A 4 4.83 -37.17 -16.14
CA ILE A 4 4.63 -38.47 -15.44
C ILE A 4 5.24 -38.53 -14.02
N LYS A 5 4.32 -38.38 -13.05
CA LYS A 5 4.06 -39.13 -11.79
C LYS A 5 5.16 -39.23 -10.72
N ILE A 6 4.77 -38.98 -9.45
CA ILE A 6 4.45 -40.02 -8.44
C ILE A 6 3.61 -39.38 -7.32
N ALA A 7 2.42 -39.93 -7.09
CA ALA A 7 1.57 -39.69 -5.93
C ALA A 7 1.60 -40.97 -5.08
N THR A 8 1.91 -40.83 -3.78
CA THR A 8 1.99 -41.95 -2.84
C THR A 8 0.75 -41.95 -1.96
N ILE A 9 -0.09 -42.96 -2.17
CA ILE A 9 -1.25 -43.32 -1.36
C ILE A 9 -0.77 -44.34 -0.31
N SER A 10 -0.94 -44.03 0.98
CA SER A 10 -0.82 -45.04 2.05
C SER A 10 -2.22 -45.41 2.55
N LEU A 11 -2.62 -46.62 2.16
CA LEU A 11 -3.81 -47.34 2.58
C LEU A 11 -3.37 -48.33 3.67
N LEU A 12 -3.93 -48.25 4.88
CA LEU A 12 -3.69 -49.25 5.93
C LEU A 12 -5.01 -49.68 6.57
N THR A 13 -5.40 -50.92 6.30
CA THR A 13 -6.56 -51.60 6.88
C THR A 13 -6.15 -52.82 7.72
N LEU A 14 -6.63 -52.81 8.98
CA LEU A 14 -7.17 -53.88 9.85
C LEU A 14 -6.54 -55.29 9.98
N ALA A 15 -6.34 -55.71 11.25
CA ALA A 15 -6.76 -57.00 11.85
C ALA A 15 -6.72 -56.90 13.40
N ILE A 16 -7.84 -56.73 14.12
CA ILE A 16 -8.65 -57.72 14.88
C ILE A 16 -7.87 -58.70 15.79
N ALA A 17 -8.13 -58.59 17.10
CA ALA A 17 -8.17 -59.72 18.02
C ALA A 17 -9.36 -59.56 18.99
N ALA A 18 -10.24 -60.56 19.01
CA ALA A 18 -11.42 -60.65 19.85
C ALA A 18 -11.16 -61.52 21.10
N CYS A 19 -11.69 -61.09 22.24
CA CYS A 19 -12.02 -61.89 23.42
C CYS A 19 -13.00 -61.01 24.24
N GLY A 20 -14.20 -61.39 24.68
CA GLY A 20 -14.81 -62.70 24.86
C GLY A 20 -15.34 -62.78 26.31
N GLY A 21 -16.63 -62.48 26.51
CA GLY A 21 -17.38 -62.68 27.78
C GLY A 21 -17.98 -61.37 28.31
N GLY A 22 -19.27 -61.23 28.65
CA GLY A 22 -20.34 -62.19 28.91
C GLY A 22 -20.97 -61.86 30.26
N GLY A 23 -22.16 -61.28 30.29
CA GLY A 23 -22.98 -61.13 31.50
C GLY A 23 -23.78 -59.82 31.57
N SER A 24 -25.08 -59.89 31.26
CA SER A 24 -26.06 -58.91 31.76
C SER A 24 -26.39 -59.23 33.23
N PRO A 25 -26.66 -58.19 34.04
CA PRO A 25 -28.01 -58.12 34.57
C PRO A 25 -28.61 -56.72 34.51
N THR A 26 -29.93 -56.74 34.38
CA THR A 26 -30.89 -55.67 34.59
C THR A 26 -30.72 -54.98 35.94
N GLY A 27 -30.68 -53.65 35.96
CA GLY A 27 -30.77 -52.82 37.15
C GLY A 27 -31.05 -51.36 36.78
N THR A 28 -32.24 -50.90 37.12
CA THR A 28 -32.68 -49.49 37.07
C THR A 28 -31.75 -48.58 37.86
N PRO A 29 -31.45 -47.33 37.42
CA PRO A 29 -30.64 -46.42 38.20
C PRO A 29 -31.51 -45.79 39.29
N THR A 30 -31.21 -46.10 40.55
CA THR A 30 -31.51 -45.20 41.66
C THR A 30 -30.24 -44.43 41.95
N SER A 31 -30.32 -43.12 41.80
CA SER A 31 -29.39 -42.13 42.33
C SER A 31 -29.13 -42.39 43.80
N ASP A 32 -27.86 -42.35 44.21
CA ASP A 32 -27.37 -41.73 45.45
C ASP A 32 -25.84 -41.91 45.46
N ASP A 33 -25.13 -40.89 44.97
CA ASP A 33 -23.67 -40.81 45.04
C ASP A 33 -23.31 -40.04 46.33
N ASN A 34 -22.88 -40.78 47.35
CA ASN A 34 -22.44 -40.23 48.63
C ASN A 34 -20.93 -40.44 48.73
N GLY A 35 -20.16 -39.37 48.55
CA GLY A 35 -18.70 -39.37 48.58
C GLY A 35 -18.14 -39.93 49.88
N GLY A 36 -17.30 -40.96 49.78
CA GLY A 36 -16.64 -41.62 50.91
C GLY A 36 -15.21 -41.13 51.11
N THR A 37 -14.87 -40.73 52.33
CA THR A 37 -13.48 -40.54 52.79
C THR A 37 -12.88 -41.90 53.16
N THR A 38 -11.68 -42.20 52.66
CA THR A 38 -10.87 -43.33 53.14
C THR A 38 -9.61 -42.79 53.82
N THR A 39 -9.44 -43.14 55.09
CA THR A 39 -8.21 -42.97 55.86
C THR A 39 -7.32 -44.19 55.69
N THR A 40 -6.06 -44.00 55.30
CA THR A 40 -5.03 -45.05 55.37
C THR A 40 -4.65 -45.33 56.83
N ASP A 41 -4.13 -46.53 57.12
CA ASP A 41 -3.69 -46.97 58.46
C ASP A 41 -2.59 -46.08 59.09
N ASP A 42 -2.03 -45.10 58.36
CA ASP A 42 -1.07 -44.10 58.86
C ASP A 42 -1.67 -42.72 59.20
N GLY A 43 -3.00 -42.56 59.04
CA GLY A 43 -3.69 -41.31 59.34
C GLY A 43 -3.76 -40.29 58.19
N THR A 44 -3.34 -40.62 56.97
CA THR A 44 -3.51 -39.74 55.80
C THR A 44 -4.95 -39.80 55.27
N THR A 45 -5.60 -38.64 55.16
CA THR A 45 -6.91 -38.49 54.52
C THR A 45 -6.71 -38.18 53.03
N THR A 46 -7.14 -39.07 52.14
CA THR A 46 -7.22 -38.79 50.70
C THR A 46 -8.69 -38.53 50.34
N SER A 47 -8.99 -37.29 49.95
CA SER A 47 -10.29 -36.92 49.37
C SER A 47 -10.30 -37.33 47.90
N THR A 48 -11.19 -38.24 47.51
CA THR A 48 -11.45 -38.61 46.12
C THR A 48 -12.62 -37.82 45.52
N SER A 49 -12.89 -36.61 46.02
CA SER A 49 -13.87 -35.71 45.41
C SER A 49 -13.38 -35.30 44.03
N THR A 50 -14.03 -35.81 42.97
CA THR A 50 -13.80 -35.41 41.58
C THR A 50 -14.54 -34.12 41.21
N THR A 51 -15.32 -33.55 42.12
CA THR A 51 -15.98 -32.27 41.92
C THR A 51 -15.11 -31.17 42.50
N VAL A 52 -14.59 -30.30 41.62
CA VAL A 52 -13.93 -29.05 41.98
C VAL A 52 -14.97 -28.13 42.62
N GLY A 53 -14.69 -27.62 43.82
CA GLY A 53 -15.57 -26.71 44.54
C GLY A 53 -15.57 -25.32 43.91
N THR A 54 -14.49 -24.58 44.14
CA THR A 54 -14.35 -23.19 43.66
C THR A 54 -13.05 -23.06 42.87
N PRO A 55 -13.11 -23.15 41.52
CA PRO A 55 -11.93 -23.02 40.68
C PRO A 55 -11.43 -21.57 40.67
N ASP A 56 -10.11 -21.41 40.80
CA ASP A 56 -9.42 -20.11 40.73
C ASP A 56 -8.10 -20.25 39.95
N ILE A 57 -7.54 -19.12 39.51
CA ILE A 57 -6.33 -19.06 38.69
C ILE A 57 -5.25 -18.16 39.31
N GLY A 58 -4.02 -18.66 39.32
CA GLY A 58 -2.87 -17.94 39.87
C GLY A 58 -1.56 -18.64 39.53
N SER A 59 -0.59 -18.60 40.44
CA SER A 59 0.70 -19.28 40.27
C SER A 59 1.04 -20.16 41.47
N GLY A 60 1.52 -21.37 41.23
CA GLY A 60 1.82 -22.35 42.28
C GLY A 60 0.58 -23.18 42.67
N ASN A 61 0.70 -23.93 43.76
CA ASN A 61 -0.41 -24.68 44.36
C ASN A 61 -0.20 -24.88 45.87
N GLY A 62 -1.25 -25.30 46.56
CA GLY A 62 -1.24 -25.58 47.99
C GLY A 62 -0.82 -24.36 48.81
N GLY A 63 0.10 -24.56 49.75
CA GLY A 63 0.64 -23.48 50.59
C GLY A 63 1.55 -22.48 49.85
N SER A 64 1.91 -22.74 48.59
CA SER A 64 2.73 -21.84 47.76
C SER A 64 1.93 -21.10 46.69
N TYR A 65 0.60 -21.30 46.66
CA TYR A 65 -0.28 -20.64 45.71
C TYR A 65 -0.31 -19.12 45.93
N SER A 66 -0.01 -18.38 44.87
CA SER A 66 -0.18 -16.93 44.81
C SER A 66 -1.40 -16.62 43.95
N ASP A 67 -2.38 -15.99 44.58
CA ASP A 67 -3.69 -15.74 44.01
C ASP A 67 -3.67 -14.68 42.92
N ALA A 68 -4.38 -14.91 41.82
CA ALA A 68 -4.52 -13.96 40.69
C ALA A 68 -3.19 -13.47 40.08
N VAL A 69 -2.11 -14.24 40.17
CA VAL A 69 -0.78 -13.89 39.62
C VAL A 69 -0.38 -14.84 38.49
N ILE A 70 0.14 -14.29 37.39
CA ILE A 70 0.78 -15.08 36.32
C ILE A 70 2.27 -15.24 36.64
N LEU A 71 2.78 -16.47 36.65
CA LEU A 71 4.21 -16.71 36.82
C LEU A 71 4.95 -16.38 35.53
N ILE A 72 5.85 -15.41 35.57
CA ILE A 72 6.77 -15.09 34.47
C ILE A 72 8.10 -15.80 34.72
N ALA A 73 8.57 -16.60 33.77
CA ALA A 73 9.85 -17.27 33.88
C ALA A 73 11.02 -16.27 33.83
N ASN A 74 12.06 -16.50 34.61
CA ASN A 74 13.28 -15.67 34.53
C ASN A 74 14.06 -15.88 33.22
N GLY A 75 13.86 -17.02 32.54
CA GLY A 75 14.51 -17.31 31.26
C GLY A 75 13.92 -16.43 30.16
N GLY A 76 14.72 -15.46 29.68
CA GLY A 76 14.30 -14.45 28.71
C GLY A 76 14.31 -13.02 29.24
N LEU A 77 14.47 -12.84 30.56
CA LEU A 77 14.54 -11.52 31.20
C LEU A 77 16.00 -11.12 31.51
N VAL A 78 16.28 -9.82 31.43
CA VAL A 78 17.52 -9.18 31.89
C VAL A 78 17.12 -8.13 32.92
N ASP A 79 17.63 -8.25 34.15
CA ASP A 79 17.25 -7.40 35.30
C ASP A 79 15.73 -7.31 35.53
N GLY A 80 15.01 -8.41 35.28
CA GLY A 80 13.55 -8.49 35.44
C GLY A 80 12.75 -7.86 34.29
N LYS A 81 13.42 -7.35 33.24
CA LYS A 81 12.82 -6.74 32.07
C LYS A 81 13.00 -7.62 30.83
N LEU A 82 12.05 -7.55 29.92
CA LEU A 82 12.14 -8.20 28.62
C LEU A 82 12.81 -7.25 27.64
N ALA A 83 13.80 -7.71 26.88
CA ALA A 83 14.36 -6.90 25.80
C ALA A 83 13.33 -6.67 24.67
N ALA A 84 13.50 -5.60 23.88
CA ALA A 84 12.74 -5.40 22.65
C ALA A 84 12.82 -6.63 21.74
N GLY A 85 11.69 -7.08 21.15
CA GLY A 85 11.67 -8.30 20.34
C GLY A 85 11.81 -9.60 21.16
N GLY A 86 11.97 -9.50 22.48
CA GLY A 86 12.19 -10.63 23.36
C GLY A 86 10.96 -11.51 23.52
N GLN A 87 11.20 -12.73 24.02
CA GLN A 87 10.14 -13.67 24.39
C GLN A 87 10.38 -14.23 25.79
N VAL A 88 9.29 -14.53 26.51
CA VAL A 88 9.34 -15.14 27.84
C VAL A 88 8.23 -16.16 28.01
N SER A 89 8.51 -17.25 28.72
CA SER A 89 7.49 -18.22 29.08
C SER A 89 6.69 -17.75 30.29
N ILE A 90 5.37 -17.84 30.20
CA ILE A 90 4.44 -17.54 31.29
C ILE A 90 3.63 -18.78 31.66
N THR A 91 3.35 -18.94 32.95
CA THR A 91 2.62 -20.10 33.48
C THR A 91 1.53 -19.65 34.44
N VAL A 92 0.38 -20.31 34.34
CA VAL A 92 -0.73 -20.19 35.27
C VAL A 92 -1.17 -21.56 35.74
N ASP A 93 -1.67 -21.57 36.96
CA ASP A 93 -2.06 -22.73 37.71
C ASP A 93 -3.51 -22.57 38.17
N ILE A 94 -4.31 -23.59 37.92
CA ILE A 94 -5.73 -23.67 38.26
C ILE A 94 -5.86 -24.52 39.52
N VAL A 95 -6.45 -23.95 40.56
CA VAL A 95 -6.58 -24.58 41.88
C VAL A 95 -8.03 -24.60 42.34
N ASP A 96 -8.35 -25.51 43.24
CA ASP A 96 -9.61 -25.51 43.98
C ASP A 96 -9.40 -24.84 45.35
N ARG A 97 -10.03 -23.69 45.54
CA ARG A 97 -9.97 -22.91 46.79
C ARG A 97 -10.53 -23.67 47.98
N ASP A 98 -11.54 -24.51 47.76
CA ASP A 98 -12.18 -25.29 48.82
C ASP A 98 -11.34 -26.51 49.22
N ALA A 99 -10.36 -26.88 48.39
CA ALA A 99 -9.40 -27.96 48.63
C ALA A 99 -8.02 -27.45 49.03
N SER A 100 -7.94 -26.37 49.82
CA SER A 100 -6.66 -25.76 50.26
C SER A 100 -5.73 -25.38 49.11
N ASN A 101 -6.31 -24.84 48.03
CA ASN A 101 -5.61 -24.51 46.78
C ASN A 101 -4.90 -25.71 46.14
N ALA A 102 -5.43 -26.92 46.32
CA ALA A 102 -4.94 -28.08 45.58
C ALA A 102 -5.13 -27.83 44.08
N ARG A 103 -4.11 -28.16 43.29
CA ARG A 103 -4.17 -28.08 41.84
C ARG A 103 -5.31 -28.96 41.32
N VAL A 104 -6.13 -28.42 40.43
CA VAL A 104 -7.19 -29.19 39.77
C VAL A 104 -6.58 -30.33 38.96
N ALA A 105 -7.16 -31.52 39.07
CA ALA A 105 -6.82 -32.67 38.25
C ALA A 105 -8.09 -33.40 37.80
N GLY A 106 -8.17 -33.69 36.49
CA GLY A 106 -9.27 -34.47 35.88
C GLY A 106 -10.47 -33.65 35.42
N THR A 107 -10.68 -32.43 35.93
CA THR A 107 -11.68 -31.49 35.41
C THR A 107 -11.05 -30.59 34.35
N GLU A 108 -11.74 -30.42 33.23
CA GLU A 108 -11.27 -29.63 32.10
C GLU A 108 -11.63 -28.14 32.27
N TYR A 109 -10.64 -27.27 32.11
CA TYR A 109 -10.80 -25.82 32.14
C TYR A 109 -10.10 -25.16 30.95
N GLY A 110 -10.65 -24.03 30.51
CA GLY A 110 -10.10 -23.21 29.45
C GLY A 110 -9.43 -21.95 30.01
N VAL A 111 -8.30 -21.54 29.41
CA VAL A 111 -7.59 -20.31 29.73
C VAL A 111 -7.40 -19.50 28.46
N VAL A 112 -7.74 -18.22 28.52
CA VAL A 112 -7.48 -17.23 27.46
C VAL A 112 -6.46 -16.21 27.96
N PHE A 113 -5.34 -16.11 27.26
CA PHE A 113 -4.28 -15.13 27.48
C PHE A 113 -4.50 -13.90 26.60
N ASN A 114 -4.27 -12.72 27.17
CA ASN A 114 -4.23 -11.46 26.45
C ASN A 114 -3.23 -10.50 27.13
N SER A 115 -2.84 -9.42 26.47
CA SER A 115 -2.12 -8.32 27.08
C SER A 115 -2.60 -6.96 26.58
N THR A 116 -2.18 -5.88 27.24
CA THR A 116 -2.46 -4.52 26.75
C THR A 116 -1.88 -4.29 25.36
N CYS A 117 -0.65 -4.75 25.08
CA CYS A 117 -0.03 -4.65 23.77
C CYS A 117 -0.62 -5.62 22.73
N ALA A 118 -1.01 -6.83 23.13
CA ALA A 118 -1.63 -7.79 22.22
C ALA A 118 -3.03 -7.35 21.76
N GLY A 119 -3.72 -6.53 22.56
CA GLY A 119 -5.03 -5.96 22.23
C GLY A 119 -5.01 -4.63 21.46
N THR A 120 -3.85 -4.13 21.04
CA THR A 120 -3.74 -2.90 20.21
C THR A 120 -4.01 -3.20 18.73
N GLU A 121 -4.35 -2.18 17.95
CA GLU A 121 -4.51 -2.28 16.49
C GLU A 121 -3.56 -1.28 15.81
N PRO A 122 -2.48 -1.75 15.13
CA PRO A 122 -2.06 -3.15 14.99
C PRO A 122 -1.52 -3.75 16.30
N ALA A 123 -1.65 -5.08 16.47
CA ALA A 123 -1.16 -5.79 17.66
C ALA A 123 0.36 -5.69 17.80
N ARG A 124 0.83 -5.46 19.04
CA ARG A 124 2.26 -5.22 19.36
C ARG A 124 2.89 -6.31 20.23
N ALA A 125 2.14 -7.36 20.53
CA ALA A 125 2.61 -8.55 21.22
C ALA A 125 1.76 -9.75 20.83
N SER A 126 2.31 -10.94 20.98
CA SER A 126 1.62 -12.18 20.63
C SER A 126 1.88 -13.28 21.67
N PHE A 127 1.02 -14.30 21.65
CA PHE A 127 1.17 -15.51 22.46
C PHE A 127 1.23 -16.73 21.53
N ASP A 128 2.20 -17.63 21.72
CA ASP A 128 2.32 -18.86 20.91
C ASP A 128 1.01 -19.68 20.94
N ASN A 129 0.34 -19.71 22.10
CA ASN A 129 -1.04 -20.18 22.26
C ASN A 129 -1.80 -19.18 23.13
N ALA A 130 -2.65 -18.36 22.50
CA ALA A 130 -3.50 -17.40 23.21
C ALA A 130 -4.68 -18.07 23.94
N GLU A 131 -5.06 -19.28 23.52
CA GLU A 131 -6.09 -20.08 24.18
C GLU A 131 -5.58 -21.49 24.42
N ALA A 132 -5.88 -22.04 25.59
CA ALA A 132 -5.48 -23.39 25.96
C ALA A 132 -6.51 -24.06 26.87
N VAL A 133 -6.68 -25.36 26.69
CA VAL A 133 -7.53 -26.21 27.55
C VAL A 133 -6.63 -27.17 28.32
N THR A 134 -6.91 -27.38 29.60
CA THR A 134 -6.11 -28.27 30.47
C THR A 134 -6.99 -29.10 31.39
N THR A 135 -6.56 -30.34 31.65
CA THR A 135 -7.12 -31.23 32.69
C THR A 135 -6.17 -31.45 33.85
N SER A 136 -4.92 -30.97 33.74
CA SER A 136 -3.89 -31.08 34.78
C SER A 136 -3.76 -29.82 35.63
N GLY A 137 -4.54 -28.78 35.32
CA GLY A 137 -4.56 -27.52 36.07
C GLY A 137 -3.29 -26.69 35.94
N THR A 138 -2.41 -26.95 34.98
CA THR A 138 -1.27 -26.06 34.63
C THR A 138 -1.37 -25.73 33.16
N VAL A 139 -1.16 -24.45 32.83
CA VAL A 139 -1.09 -23.95 31.46
C VAL A 139 0.14 -23.07 31.31
N THR A 140 0.94 -23.35 30.29
CA THR A 140 2.14 -22.59 29.95
C THR A 140 2.02 -22.11 28.50
N THR A 141 2.35 -20.85 28.25
CA THR A 141 2.46 -20.27 26.90
C THR A 141 3.69 -19.36 26.82
N THR A 142 4.06 -18.93 25.62
CA THR A 142 5.17 -18.00 25.39
C THR A 142 4.61 -16.67 24.96
N TYR A 143 4.94 -15.61 25.69
CA TYR A 143 4.68 -14.22 25.32
C TYR A 143 5.84 -13.69 24.45
N ARG A 144 5.53 -12.96 23.38
CA ARG A 144 6.48 -12.31 22.47
C ARG A 144 6.16 -10.82 22.36
N ALA A 145 7.16 -9.98 22.57
CA ALA A 145 7.03 -8.54 22.35
C ALA A 145 7.34 -8.20 20.89
N GLU A 146 6.33 -7.87 20.09
CA GLU A 146 6.44 -7.55 18.64
C GLU A 146 6.35 -6.03 18.40
N GLY A 147 7.11 -5.27 19.20
CA GLY A 147 7.09 -3.81 19.23
C GLY A 147 6.25 -3.19 20.36
N CYS A 148 5.90 -4.00 21.37
CA CYS A 148 5.54 -3.52 22.69
C CYS A 148 6.76 -2.92 23.40
N SER A 149 6.57 -1.82 24.12
CA SER A 149 7.61 -1.17 24.92
C SER A 149 6.97 -0.51 26.15
N GLY A 150 7.69 -0.48 27.27
CA GLY A 150 7.16 -0.04 28.56
C GLY A 150 6.44 -1.16 29.30
N GLU A 151 5.53 -0.79 30.19
CA GLU A 151 4.73 -1.75 30.95
C GLU A 151 3.65 -2.38 30.07
N ASP A 152 3.62 -3.72 30.01
CA ASP A 152 2.54 -4.51 29.42
C ASP A 152 1.85 -5.32 30.51
N ILE A 153 0.51 -5.22 30.57
CA ILE A 153 -0.30 -5.95 31.55
C ILE A 153 -0.75 -7.25 30.90
N LEU A 154 -0.17 -8.36 31.35
CA LEU A 154 -0.58 -9.70 30.97
C LEU A 154 -1.82 -10.10 31.75
N THR A 155 -2.76 -10.75 31.07
CA THR A 155 -4.03 -11.23 31.63
C THR A 155 -4.25 -12.68 31.21
N ALA A 156 -4.67 -13.51 32.16
CA ALA A 156 -5.08 -14.89 31.92
C ALA A 156 -6.46 -15.08 32.53
N THR A 157 -7.47 -15.30 31.70
CA THR A 157 -8.86 -15.44 32.14
C THR A 157 -9.26 -16.90 32.14
N LEU A 158 -9.77 -17.38 33.27
CA LEU A 158 -10.23 -18.75 33.47
C LEU A 158 -11.70 -18.88 33.06
N TYR A 159 -12.00 -19.93 32.32
CA TYR A 159 -13.31 -20.28 31.82
C TYR A 159 -13.60 -21.77 32.01
N ASN A 160 -14.87 -22.14 31.91
CA ASN A 160 -15.22 -23.55 31.74
C ASN A 160 -14.71 -24.06 30.38
N SER A 161 -14.63 -25.38 30.25
CA SER A 161 -14.40 -26.04 28.96
C SER A 161 -15.62 -26.86 28.58
N GLU A 162 -16.01 -26.81 27.32
CA GLU A 162 -17.05 -27.66 26.75
C GLU A 162 -16.52 -28.33 25.48
N ALA A 163 -16.61 -29.67 25.42
CA ALA A 163 -16.17 -30.47 24.29
C ALA A 163 -14.72 -30.21 23.82
N GLY A 164 -13.79 -29.92 24.74
CA GLY A 164 -12.38 -29.66 24.44
C GLY A 164 -12.09 -28.26 23.90
N ALA A 165 -13.04 -27.33 24.02
CA ALA A 165 -12.88 -25.92 23.67
C ALA A 165 -13.21 -25.01 24.85
N VAL A 166 -12.59 -23.82 24.87
CA VAL A 166 -12.83 -22.80 25.89
C VAL A 166 -14.26 -22.26 25.76
N ASP A 167 -15.07 -22.35 26.82
CA ASP A 167 -16.40 -21.74 26.88
C ASP A 167 -16.31 -20.33 27.48
N THR A 168 -16.26 -19.32 26.60
CA THR A 168 -16.13 -17.92 26.99
C THR A 168 -17.43 -17.31 27.57
N ALA A 169 -18.51 -18.09 27.76
CA ALA A 169 -19.79 -17.58 28.24
C ALA A 169 -19.73 -17.08 29.70
N THR A 170 -18.97 -17.76 30.57
CA THR A 170 -18.87 -17.41 31.99
C THR A 170 -17.42 -17.34 32.42
N LYS A 171 -16.96 -16.12 32.72
CA LYS A 171 -15.66 -15.90 33.35
C LYS A 171 -15.69 -16.41 34.80
N LEU A 172 -14.76 -17.30 35.14
CA LEU A 172 -14.61 -17.88 36.48
C LEU A 172 -13.66 -17.05 37.34
N ALA A 173 -12.46 -16.78 36.82
CA ALA A 173 -11.41 -16.05 37.54
C ALA A 173 -10.46 -15.34 36.57
N ILE A 174 -9.55 -14.52 37.08
CA ILE A 174 -8.53 -13.83 36.29
C ILE A 174 -7.22 -13.71 37.08
N ALA A 175 -6.11 -13.96 36.41
CA ALA A 175 -4.77 -13.67 36.90
C ALA A 175 -4.15 -12.55 36.06
N THR A 176 -3.35 -11.70 36.69
CA THR A 176 -2.62 -10.62 36.03
C THR A 176 -1.18 -10.55 36.49
N SER A 177 -0.30 -10.15 35.58
CA SER A 177 1.09 -9.77 35.89
C SER A 177 1.53 -8.64 34.98
N VAL A 178 2.44 -7.80 35.46
CA VAL A 178 3.04 -6.73 34.65
C VAL A 178 4.42 -7.21 34.19
N ILE A 179 4.71 -7.02 32.91
CA ILE A 179 6.04 -7.19 32.34
C ILE A 179 6.52 -5.85 31.80
N GLU A 180 7.76 -5.48 32.12
CA GLU A 180 8.39 -4.28 31.54
C GLU A 180 9.21 -4.70 30.33
N VAL A 181 8.87 -4.17 29.15
CA VAL A 181 9.60 -4.38 27.91
C VAL A 181 10.49 -3.17 27.63
N VAL A 182 11.80 -3.39 27.53
CA VAL A 182 12.78 -2.37 27.20
C VAL A 182 12.57 -1.94 25.75
N ALA A 183 12.46 -0.64 25.49
CA ALA A 183 12.38 -0.11 24.14
C ALA A 183 13.73 -0.30 23.41
N PRO A 184 13.73 -0.66 22.12
CA PRO A 184 14.95 -0.61 21.33
C PRO A 184 15.42 0.84 21.18
N THR A 185 16.73 1.07 21.20
CA THR A 185 17.30 2.40 20.99
C THR A 185 17.58 2.58 19.50
N VAL A 186 16.96 3.60 18.90
CA VAL A 186 17.24 3.98 17.50
C VAL A 186 18.71 4.36 17.35
N ASN A 187 19.33 3.92 16.27
CA ASN A 187 20.68 4.32 15.88
C ASN A 187 20.68 5.08 14.56
N ASP A 188 19.89 4.63 13.58
CA ASP A 188 19.83 5.24 12.26
C ASP A 188 18.43 5.19 11.66
N ILE A 189 18.16 6.15 10.77
CA ILE A 189 17.06 6.11 9.83
C ILE A 189 17.65 6.25 8.42
N SER A 190 17.35 5.31 7.55
CA SER A 190 17.96 5.19 6.22
C SER A 190 16.91 5.24 5.11
N TYR A 191 17.27 5.87 3.98
CA TYR A 191 16.41 5.90 2.78
C TYR A 191 16.52 4.58 2.01
N VAL A 192 15.39 3.93 1.77
CA VAL A 192 15.30 2.65 1.04
C VAL A 192 15.10 2.91 -0.46
N GLY A 193 14.11 3.72 -0.81
CA GLY A 193 13.74 3.91 -2.21
C GLY A 193 12.49 4.76 -2.42
N ALA A 194 12.21 5.03 -3.69
CA ALA A 194 10.98 5.68 -4.14
C ALA A 194 10.44 4.89 -5.32
N THR A 195 9.11 4.73 -5.42
CA THR A 195 8.50 4.04 -6.56
C THR A 195 8.76 4.77 -7.87
N GLU A 196 8.79 6.11 -7.82
CA GLU A 196 9.03 6.98 -8.96
C GLU A 196 10.01 8.10 -8.61
N THR A 197 10.99 8.35 -9.48
CA THR A 197 11.96 9.46 -9.34
C THR A 197 11.67 10.64 -10.27
N SER A 198 10.75 10.46 -11.21
CA SER A 198 10.24 11.49 -12.10
C SER A 198 8.72 11.51 -12.03
N LEU A 199 8.15 12.69 -11.81
CA LEU A 199 6.72 12.91 -11.73
C LEU A 199 6.29 13.97 -12.75
N GLY A 200 5.10 13.78 -13.29
CA GLY A 200 4.39 14.85 -13.98
C GLY A 200 3.92 15.92 -12.99
N ILE A 201 3.76 17.15 -13.47
CA ILE A 201 3.10 18.18 -12.65
C ILE A 201 1.68 17.75 -12.29
N LYS A 202 1.12 18.34 -11.24
CA LYS A 202 -0.29 18.13 -10.86
C LYS A 202 -1.21 18.34 -12.08
N SER A 203 -2.15 17.42 -12.27
CA SER A 203 -3.05 17.34 -13.44
C SER A 203 -2.45 16.90 -14.78
N VAL A 204 -1.13 16.69 -14.90
CA VAL A 204 -0.48 16.02 -16.04
C VAL A 204 0.07 14.66 -15.61
N GLY A 205 -0.67 13.59 -15.87
CA GLY A 205 -0.27 12.24 -15.50
C GLY A 205 -0.81 11.21 -16.47
N ASN A 206 -0.03 10.18 -16.75
CA ASN A 206 -0.43 9.05 -17.58
C ASN A 206 0.21 7.75 -17.03
N PRO A 207 -0.03 6.58 -17.65
CA PRO A 207 0.55 5.33 -17.16
C PRO A 207 2.09 5.34 -17.06
N ASP A 208 2.79 6.07 -17.92
CA ASP A 208 4.25 6.13 -18.02
C ASP A 208 4.87 7.31 -17.25
N LEU A 209 4.04 8.30 -16.89
CA LEU A 209 4.41 9.46 -16.09
C LEU A 209 3.42 9.63 -14.94
N LYS A 210 3.75 9.03 -13.80
CA LYS A 210 2.94 9.14 -12.58
C LYS A 210 3.02 10.54 -11.98
N GLN A 211 2.07 10.84 -11.09
CA GLN A 211 2.02 12.09 -10.33
C GLN A 211 2.21 11.88 -8.83
N VAL A 212 2.37 10.62 -8.44
CA VAL A 212 2.56 10.18 -7.06
C VAL A 212 3.76 9.27 -6.99
N SER A 213 4.50 9.36 -5.89
CA SER A 213 5.59 8.46 -5.57
C SER A 213 5.45 8.03 -4.11
N THR A 214 5.64 6.75 -3.83
CA THR A 214 5.76 6.25 -2.45
C THR A 214 7.23 6.21 -2.09
N ILE A 215 7.62 6.90 -1.02
CA ILE A 215 8.99 6.98 -0.52
C ILE A 215 9.08 6.13 0.73
N THR A 216 10.03 5.20 0.77
CA THR A 216 10.23 4.26 1.87
C THR A 216 11.55 4.53 2.60
N PHE A 217 11.48 4.45 3.92
CA PHE A 217 12.59 4.58 4.85
C PHE A 217 12.60 3.38 5.80
N VAL A 218 13.74 3.09 6.41
CA VAL A 218 13.89 2.04 7.43
C VAL A 218 14.56 2.60 8.66
N VAL A 219 14.06 2.24 9.84
CA VAL A 219 14.67 2.59 11.13
C VAL A 219 15.35 1.37 11.73
N THR A 220 16.60 1.52 12.16
CA THR A 220 17.41 0.43 12.70
C THR A 220 18.09 0.79 14.02
N ASP A 221 18.36 -0.24 14.82
CA ASP A 221 19.11 -0.14 16.07
C ASP A 221 20.64 -0.14 15.84
N VAL A 222 21.40 -0.15 16.94
CA VAL A 222 22.89 -0.15 16.92
C VAL A 222 23.51 -1.41 16.31
N ASN A 223 22.76 -2.51 16.23
CA ASN A 223 23.17 -3.77 15.62
C ASN A 223 22.76 -3.87 14.15
N GLY A 224 21.97 -2.91 13.66
CA GLY A 224 21.38 -2.91 12.32
C GLY A 224 20.06 -3.69 12.24
N ASP A 225 19.49 -4.10 13.38
CA ASP A 225 18.21 -4.78 13.42
C ASP A 225 17.07 -3.76 13.23
N PRO A 226 16.00 -4.12 12.49
CA PRO A 226 14.89 -3.21 12.24
C PRO A 226 14.09 -2.92 13.51
N ILE A 227 13.70 -1.66 13.68
CA ILE A 227 12.86 -1.23 14.79
C ILE A 227 11.43 -1.03 14.31
N ALA A 228 10.55 -1.96 14.70
CA ALA A 228 9.12 -1.81 14.51
C ALA A 228 8.51 -0.80 15.47
N ASN A 229 7.35 -0.28 15.10
CA ASN A 229 6.51 0.55 15.95
C ASN A 229 7.14 1.91 16.37
N GLN A 230 8.15 2.37 15.64
CA GLN A 230 8.80 3.66 15.84
C GLN A 230 8.08 4.76 15.05
N ALA A 231 7.76 5.87 15.71
CA ALA A 231 7.14 7.01 15.06
C ALA A 231 8.16 7.78 14.20
N VAL A 232 7.83 8.05 12.95
CA VAL A 232 8.65 8.80 11.99
C VAL A 232 7.84 9.97 11.47
N ASN A 233 8.43 11.16 11.50
CA ASN A 233 7.86 12.39 10.97
C ASN A 233 8.45 12.66 9.58
N PHE A 234 7.64 13.22 8.70
CA PHE A 234 8.02 13.54 7.33
C PHE A 234 7.81 15.03 7.04
N VAL A 235 8.80 15.64 6.40
CA VAL A 235 8.70 17.02 5.89
C VAL A 235 9.31 17.12 4.50
N LEU A 236 8.83 18.06 3.69
CA LEU A 236 9.47 18.38 2.41
C LEU A 236 10.67 19.30 2.63
N SER A 237 11.75 19.08 1.89
CA SER A 237 12.98 19.90 1.99
C SER A 237 12.80 21.37 1.57
N SER A 238 11.72 21.68 0.84
CA SER A 238 11.40 23.03 0.39
C SER A 238 9.89 23.26 0.39
N SER A 239 9.44 24.31 1.09
CA SER A 239 8.05 24.76 1.08
C SER A 239 7.64 25.48 -0.22
N SER A 240 8.56 25.68 -1.16
CA SER A 240 8.31 26.31 -2.46
C SER A 240 7.79 25.33 -3.52
N SER A 241 7.83 24.03 -3.26
CA SER A 241 7.17 23.04 -4.11
C SER A 241 5.74 22.89 -3.63
N SER A 242 4.77 23.20 -4.48
CA SER A 242 3.34 22.93 -4.30
C SER A 242 3.00 21.43 -4.23
N ALA A 243 4.01 20.58 -4.05
CA ALA A 243 3.90 19.17 -3.72
C ALA A 243 3.43 19.01 -2.27
N SER A 244 2.82 17.87 -1.96
CA SER A 244 2.30 17.58 -0.63
C SER A 244 2.53 16.14 -0.24
N LEU A 245 2.68 15.90 1.06
CA LEU A 245 2.70 14.55 1.62
C LEU A 245 1.27 14.14 1.99
N ALA A 246 0.94 12.86 1.86
CA ALA A 246 -0.36 12.33 2.28
C ALA A 246 -0.51 12.32 3.82
N THR A 247 0.62 12.17 4.52
CA THR A 247 0.73 12.15 5.99
C THR A 247 2.02 12.86 6.40
N ASP A 248 1.99 13.52 7.56
CA ASP A 248 3.16 14.19 8.15
C ASP A 248 3.91 13.26 9.12
N SER A 249 3.31 12.13 9.49
CA SER A 249 3.96 11.09 10.29
C SER A 249 3.31 9.73 10.09
N GLU A 250 4.09 8.68 10.32
CA GLU A 250 3.65 7.30 10.29
C GLU A 250 4.51 6.45 11.24
N ILE A 251 4.16 5.19 11.43
CA ILE A 251 4.83 4.27 12.36
C ILE A 251 5.47 3.15 11.55
N THR A 252 6.69 2.75 11.90
CA THR A 252 7.38 1.64 11.23
C THR A 252 6.66 0.29 11.44
N ASP A 253 6.68 -0.54 10.41
CA ASP A 253 6.13 -1.91 10.44
C ASP A 253 7.10 -2.93 11.09
N GLN A 254 6.77 -4.22 11.02
CA GLN A 254 7.61 -5.28 11.61
C GLN A 254 9.00 -5.41 10.98
N SER A 255 9.18 -4.93 9.74
CA SER A 255 10.47 -4.81 9.06
C SER A 255 11.21 -3.52 9.37
N GLY A 256 10.67 -2.68 10.26
CA GLY A 256 11.23 -1.36 10.56
C GLY A 256 11.06 -0.36 9.42
N GLU A 257 10.27 -0.70 8.40
CA GLU A 257 10.02 0.15 7.25
C GLU A 257 8.84 1.07 7.50
N VAL A 258 8.93 2.28 6.96
CA VAL A 258 7.84 3.26 6.95
C VAL A 258 7.82 3.93 5.60
N SER A 259 6.62 4.19 5.08
CA SER A 259 6.45 4.82 3.78
C SER A 259 5.61 6.08 3.88
N VAL A 260 5.80 7.01 2.95
CA VAL A 260 4.94 8.18 2.80
C VAL A 260 4.68 8.43 1.33
N VAL A 261 3.45 8.84 1.00
CA VAL A 261 3.07 9.18 -0.37
C VAL A 261 3.33 10.66 -0.63
N LEU A 262 4.19 10.94 -1.60
CA LEU A 262 4.41 12.26 -2.18
C LEU A 262 3.47 12.48 -3.36
N ASN A 263 2.76 13.59 -3.34
CA ASN A 263 1.93 14.07 -4.43
C ASN A 263 2.63 15.23 -5.13
N ALA A 264 2.73 15.18 -6.47
CA ALA A 264 3.32 16.24 -7.26
C ALA A 264 2.51 17.54 -7.15
N GLY A 265 3.24 18.66 -7.22
CA GLY A 265 2.67 20.00 -7.30
C GLY A 265 2.47 20.47 -8.74
N PRO A 266 1.71 21.56 -8.96
CA PRO A 266 1.60 22.24 -10.25
C PRO A 266 2.91 22.90 -10.76
N VAL A 267 3.93 23.06 -9.90
CA VAL A 267 5.19 23.72 -10.26
C VAL A 267 6.27 22.68 -10.54
N HIS A 268 7.02 22.85 -11.63
CA HIS A 268 8.20 22.05 -11.91
C HIS A 268 9.30 22.31 -10.87
N GLY A 269 10.05 21.28 -10.48
CA GLY A 269 11.10 21.41 -9.49
C GLY A 269 11.69 20.10 -9.04
N SER A 270 12.61 20.17 -8.08
CA SER A 270 13.14 19.01 -7.38
C SER A 270 12.69 19.06 -5.94
N VAL A 271 12.13 17.96 -5.46
CA VAL A 271 11.69 17.81 -4.07
C VAL A 271 12.44 16.66 -3.40
N ARG A 272 12.64 16.76 -2.09
CA ARG A 272 13.10 15.67 -1.25
C ARG A 272 12.18 15.53 -0.06
N VAL A 273 11.98 14.30 0.39
CA VAL A 273 11.33 14.00 1.65
C VAL A 273 12.41 13.83 2.70
N ILE A 274 12.26 14.52 3.82
CA ILE A 274 13.10 14.37 5.00
C ILE A 274 12.28 13.57 6.00
N ALA A 275 12.79 12.41 6.38
CA ALA A 275 12.23 11.59 7.45
C ALA A 275 13.05 11.81 8.72
N SER A 276 12.40 11.97 9.86
CA SER A 276 13.06 12.13 11.16
C SER A 276 12.34 11.35 12.25
N THR A 277 13.10 10.83 13.21
CA THR A 277 12.52 10.11 14.34
C THR A 277 13.20 10.53 15.65
N ASP A 278 12.37 10.76 16.66
CA ASP A 278 12.81 11.11 18.01
C ASP A 278 12.94 9.84 18.85
N PHE A 279 14.00 9.74 19.65
CA PHE A 279 14.23 8.60 20.51
C PHE A 279 14.95 9.01 21.79
N ILE A 280 14.91 8.12 22.80
CA ILE A 280 15.71 8.27 24.01
C ILE A 280 17.00 7.47 23.82
N ASN A 281 18.13 8.15 23.88
CA ASN A 281 19.44 7.54 23.74
C ASN A 281 19.81 6.70 24.98
N THR A 282 20.94 5.98 24.92
CA THR A 282 21.43 5.14 26.03
C THR A 282 21.73 5.90 27.32
N GLU A 283 21.84 7.24 27.27
CA GLU A 283 22.07 8.12 28.42
C GLU A 283 20.75 8.66 29.01
N GLY A 284 19.60 8.32 28.44
CA GLY A 284 18.29 8.79 28.88
C GLY A 284 17.92 10.19 28.37
N SER A 285 18.66 10.75 27.41
CA SER A 285 18.34 12.03 26.77
C SER A 285 17.52 11.83 25.49
N SER A 286 16.62 12.76 25.20
CA SER A 286 15.94 12.84 23.90
C SER A 286 16.94 13.27 22.82
N ASP A 287 16.91 12.59 21.68
CA ASP A 287 17.69 12.89 20.48
C ASP A 287 16.84 12.64 19.22
N THR A 288 17.28 13.17 18.08
CA THR A 288 16.58 13.06 16.79
C THR A 288 17.56 12.67 15.70
N VAL A 289 17.28 11.59 14.99
CA VAL A 289 17.98 11.26 13.72
C VAL A 289 17.10 11.62 12.54
N PHE A 290 17.73 12.02 11.43
CA PHE A 290 17.03 12.35 10.20
C PHE A 290 17.81 11.91 8.96
N VAL A 291 17.07 11.66 7.89
CA VAL A 291 17.62 11.34 6.57
C VAL A 291 16.80 12.00 5.48
N SER A 292 17.45 12.31 4.36
CA SER A 292 16.79 12.85 3.18
C SER A 292 16.74 11.81 2.07
N SER A 293 15.61 11.72 1.37
CA SER A 293 15.45 10.89 0.18
C SER A 293 16.39 11.35 -0.95
N ALA A 294 16.50 10.50 -1.98
CA ALA A 294 16.95 10.95 -3.30
C ALA A 294 16.06 12.09 -3.83
N PRO A 295 16.58 12.98 -4.69
CA PRO A 295 15.76 14.02 -5.30
C PRO A 295 14.73 13.41 -6.25
N ILE A 296 13.48 13.82 -6.11
CA ILE A 296 12.38 13.47 -7.01
C ILE A 296 12.10 14.69 -7.89
N SER A 297 12.08 14.48 -9.20
CA SER A 297 11.97 15.55 -10.19
C SER A 297 10.53 15.66 -10.70
N VAL A 298 9.90 16.81 -10.48
CA VAL A 298 8.59 17.16 -11.06
C VAL A 298 8.87 18.02 -12.28
N THR A 299 8.62 17.54 -13.50
CA THR A 299 9.24 18.20 -14.69
C THR A 299 8.30 18.55 -15.82
N THR A 300 7.51 17.60 -16.32
CA THR A 300 6.80 17.81 -17.59
C THR A 300 5.32 18.13 -17.39
N GLY A 301 4.87 19.09 -18.17
CA GLY A 301 3.48 19.55 -18.26
C GLY A 301 2.79 19.21 -19.59
N TYR A 302 1.61 19.78 -19.80
CA TYR A 302 0.92 19.71 -21.09
C TYR A 302 1.73 20.43 -22.18
N PRO A 303 1.72 19.93 -23.43
CA PRO A 303 2.30 20.66 -24.55
C PRO A 303 1.64 22.03 -24.73
N VAL A 304 2.42 23.01 -25.17
CA VAL A 304 1.91 24.33 -25.57
C VAL A 304 2.16 24.58 -27.06
N GLN A 305 1.22 25.26 -27.72
CA GLN A 305 1.30 25.49 -29.16
C GLN A 305 2.53 26.33 -29.56
N SER A 306 2.99 27.25 -28.70
CA SER A 306 4.20 28.05 -28.95
C SER A 306 5.50 27.23 -29.00
N LYS A 307 5.45 25.97 -28.56
CA LYS A 307 6.56 25.00 -28.57
C LYS A 307 6.28 23.76 -29.42
N MET A 308 5.19 23.78 -30.19
CA MET A 308 4.91 22.74 -31.18
C MET A 308 5.58 23.09 -32.51
N THR A 309 6.19 22.10 -33.15
CA THR A 309 6.81 22.26 -34.48
C THR A 309 6.58 21.02 -35.32
N LEU A 310 6.09 21.21 -36.54
CA LEU A 310 5.99 20.17 -37.56
C LEU A 310 7.21 20.25 -38.48
N ALA A 311 7.87 19.13 -38.71
CA ALA A 311 8.99 18.99 -39.63
C ALA A 311 8.69 17.92 -40.67
N ILE A 312 9.12 18.15 -41.91
CA ILE A 312 9.03 17.17 -42.99
C ILE A 312 10.40 16.98 -43.62
N ASP A 313 10.73 15.74 -43.98
CA ASP A 313 12.04 15.40 -44.55
C ASP A 313 12.22 15.86 -46.00
N SER A 314 11.12 15.97 -46.75
CA SER A 314 11.10 16.43 -48.15
C SER A 314 9.88 17.32 -48.43
N PHE A 315 10.13 18.60 -48.73
CA PHE A 315 9.10 19.59 -49.08
C PHE A 315 8.58 19.47 -50.52
N ASN A 316 9.32 18.80 -51.41
CA ASN A 316 8.98 18.63 -52.82
C ASN A 316 9.07 17.16 -53.27
N PRO A 317 8.28 16.25 -52.68
CA PRO A 317 8.30 14.84 -53.07
C PRO A 317 7.85 14.68 -54.52
N HIS A 318 8.41 13.69 -55.21
CA HIS A 318 7.98 13.32 -56.56
C HIS A 318 6.66 12.53 -56.54
N ALA A 319 5.58 13.16 -56.07
CA ALA A 319 4.28 12.52 -55.89
C ALA A 319 3.28 12.85 -57.01
N TRP A 320 3.52 13.90 -57.80
CA TRP A 320 2.64 14.34 -58.89
C TRP A 320 2.56 13.29 -60.00
N HIS A 321 1.43 12.59 -60.14
CA HIS A 321 1.23 11.42 -61.01
C HIS A 321 2.08 10.18 -60.68
N TYR A 322 2.84 10.19 -59.58
CA TYR A 322 3.68 9.06 -59.15
C TYR A 322 3.28 8.62 -57.73
N VAL A 323 2.29 7.73 -57.69
CA VAL A 323 1.72 7.18 -56.45
C VAL A 323 2.76 6.33 -55.70
N GLY A 324 2.73 6.41 -54.36
CA GLY A 324 3.51 5.57 -53.45
C GLY A 324 4.78 6.22 -52.90
N ASN A 325 5.16 7.41 -53.37
CA ASN A 325 6.27 8.16 -52.77
C ASN A 325 5.90 8.63 -51.37
N THR A 326 6.79 8.41 -50.40
CA THR A 326 6.56 8.71 -48.99
C THR A 326 7.40 9.88 -48.49
N VAL A 327 6.85 10.62 -47.53
CA VAL A 327 7.50 11.73 -46.80
C VAL A 327 7.36 11.42 -45.32
N SER A 328 8.47 11.53 -44.57
CA SER A 328 8.40 11.44 -43.11
C SER A 328 7.99 12.79 -42.54
N VAL A 329 6.95 12.77 -41.72
CA VAL A 329 6.39 13.94 -41.04
C VAL A 329 6.61 13.74 -39.55
N SER A 330 7.31 14.66 -38.90
CA SER A 330 7.64 14.58 -37.47
C SER A 330 7.08 15.78 -36.72
N ALA A 331 6.37 15.54 -35.64
CA ALA A 331 5.91 16.57 -34.72
C ALA A 331 6.79 16.57 -33.46
N TYR A 332 7.27 17.74 -33.09
CA TYR A 332 8.00 18.01 -31.84
C TYR A 332 7.10 18.85 -30.95
N ILE A 333 6.87 18.39 -29.72
CA ILE A 333 6.03 19.09 -28.75
C ILE A 333 6.75 19.19 -27.40
N ALA A 334 6.55 20.33 -26.74
CA ALA A 334 7.10 20.58 -25.43
C ALA A 334 6.13 21.43 -24.60
N ASP A 335 6.28 21.36 -23.28
CA ASP A 335 5.57 22.23 -22.35
C ASP A 335 6.08 23.67 -22.41
N ARG A 336 5.45 24.57 -21.65
CA ARG A 336 5.80 25.99 -21.57
C ARG A 336 7.24 26.26 -21.11
N TRP A 337 7.89 25.31 -20.44
CA TRP A 337 9.28 25.41 -19.99
C TRP A 337 10.26 24.80 -21.00
N GLY A 338 9.76 24.20 -22.08
CA GLY A 338 10.56 23.55 -23.11
C GLY A 338 10.95 22.12 -22.75
N ASN A 339 10.34 21.51 -21.73
CA ASN A 339 10.54 20.10 -21.45
C ASN A 339 9.73 19.26 -22.44
N PRO A 340 10.23 18.09 -22.86
CA PRO A 340 9.47 17.19 -23.73
C PRO A 340 8.15 16.81 -23.06
N SER A 341 7.06 16.79 -23.84
CA SER A 341 5.77 16.31 -23.34
C SER A 341 5.86 14.83 -22.92
N PRO A 342 4.99 14.37 -22.01
CA PRO A 342 4.99 12.98 -21.54
C PRO A 342 4.96 11.99 -22.70
N ASP A 343 5.65 10.86 -22.54
CA ASP A 343 5.55 9.76 -23.49
C ASP A 343 4.10 9.25 -23.55
N GLY A 344 3.65 8.82 -24.73
CA GLY A 344 2.25 8.43 -24.97
C GLY A 344 1.28 9.58 -25.24
N THR A 345 1.76 10.84 -25.37
CA THR A 345 0.91 11.94 -25.82
C THR A 345 0.55 11.73 -27.30
N VAL A 346 -0.75 11.68 -27.61
CA VAL A 346 -1.24 11.40 -28.97
C VAL A 346 -1.34 12.69 -29.78
N ILE A 347 -0.66 12.72 -30.92
CA ILE A 347 -0.78 13.78 -31.94
C ILE A 347 -1.57 13.23 -33.11
N ASN A 348 -2.63 13.92 -33.52
CA ASN A 348 -3.46 13.58 -34.67
C ASN A 348 -3.01 14.36 -35.90
N PHE A 349 -3.19 13.76 -37.07
CA PHE A 349 -2.80 14.34 -38.35
C PHE A 349 -3.93 14.26 -39.37
N THR A 350 -4.08 15.32 -40.17
CA THR A 350 -4.91 15.34 -41.37
C THR A 350 -4.11 15.92 -42.53
N THR A 351 -4.52 15.58 -43.76
CA THR A 351 -3.87 16.10 -44.96
C THR A 351 -4.91 16.37 -46.05
N GLU A 352 -4.69 17.45 -46.80
CA GLU A 352 -5.53 17.84 -47.93
C GLU A 352 -5.45 16.84 -49.10
N GLY A 353 -4.26 16.29 -49.34
CA GLY A 353 -3.98 15.39 -50.45
C GLY A 353 -3.01 14.28 -50.10
N GLY A 354 -3.15 13.14 -50.79
CA GLY A 354 -2.46 11.91 -50.43
C GLY A 354 -3.06 11.24 -49.18
N GLU A 355 -2.27 10.41 -48.51
CA GLU A 355 -2.64 9.72 -47.27
C GLU A 355 -1.58 9.98 -46.21
N ILE A 356 -2.03 10.19 -44.97
CA ILE A 356 -1.16 10.30 -43.80
C ILE A 356 -1.68 9.35 -42.73
N GLU A 357 -0.78 8.76 -41.94
CA GLU A 357 -1.19 8.01 -40.74
C GLU A 357 -1.90 8.97 -39.77
N SER A 358 -3.03 8.54 -39.21
CA SER A 358 -3.96 9.42 -38.50
C SER A 358 -3.39 9.96 -37.19
N SER A 359 -2.45 9.27 -36.57
CA SER A 359 -1.87 9.66 -35.30
C SER A 359 -0.52 8.99 -35.01
N CYS A 360 0.22 9.60 -34.08
CA CYS A 360 1.37 8.98 -33.42
C CYS A 360 1.43 9.33 -31.93
N GLU A 361 2.14 8.52 -31.15
CA GLU A 361 2.39 8.74 -29.73
C GLU A 361 3.81 9.27 -29.52
N THR A 362 3.97 10.25 -28.64
CA THR A 362 5.29 10.81 -28.32
C THR A 362 6.19 9.81 -27.62
N ALA A 363 7.47 9.83 -28.02
CA ALA A 363 8.59 9.31 -27.27
C ALA A 363 9.66 10.40 -27.20
N GLY A 364 10.05 10.83 -26.00
CA GLY A 364 11.01 11.91 -25.80
C GLY A 364 10.55 13.25 -26.38
N GLY A 365 9.24 13.54 -26.35
CA GLY A 365 8.66 14.81 -26.84
C GLY A 365 8.53 14.92 -28.36
N SER A 366 8.64 13.81 -29.09
CA SER A 366 8.41 13.80 -30.54
C SER A 366 7.71 12.54 -31.01
N CYS A 367 7.00 12.62 -32.13
CA CYS A 367 6.52 11.45 -32.85
C CYS A 367 6.50 11.69 -34.35
N SER A 368 6.52 10.62 -35.14
CA SER A 368 6.57 10.69 -36.59
C SER A 368 5.50 9.82 -37.23
N VAL A 369 4.96 10.29 -38.35
CA VAL A 369 4.05 9.56 -39.25
C VAL A 369 4.59 9.58 -40.69
N SER A 370 4.13 8.64 -41.50
CA SER A 370 4.42 8.63 -42.95
C SER A 370 3.27 9.24 -43.73
N TRP A 371 3.56 10.28 -44.51
CA TRP A 371 2.70 10.71 -45.60
C TRP A 371 3.05 9.91 -46.87
N ARG A 372 2.05 9.61 -47.70
CA ARG A 372 2.19 8.90 -48.97
C ARG A 372 1.39 9.59 -50.07
N GLY A 373 2.05 9.89 -51.18
CA GLY A 373 1.39 10.40 -52.37
C GLY A 373 0.45 9.36 -52.97
N GLN A 374 -0.84 9.68 -53.02
CA GLN A 374 -1.89 8.90 -53.70
C GLN A 374 -3.04 9.83 -54.12
N ASP A 375 -4.13 9.27 -54.68
CA ASP A 375 -5.19 10.01 -55.39
C ASP A 375 -5.78 11.20 -54.58
N ARG A 376 -6.16 12.26 -55.32
CA ARG A 376 -6.39 13.67 -54.93
C ARG A 376 -5.14 14.43 -54.46
N LEU A 377 -4.29 14.82 -55.41
CA LEU A 377 -3.27 15.85 -55.17
C LEU A 377 -3.84 17.23 -55.56
N PRO A 378 -3.62 18.29 -54.76
CA PRO A 378 -4.29 19.56 -55.02
C PRO A 378 -3.82 20.20 -56.34
N GLY A 379 -4.78 20.59 -57.19
CA GLY A 379 -4.57 21.19 -58.51
C GLY A 379 -4.52 20.23 -59.69
N ASP A 380 -4.77 18.94 -59.49
CA ASP A 380 -5.02 18.01 -60.60
C ASP A 380 -6.38 18.34 -61.23
N THR A 381 -6.35 19.07 -62.35
CA THR A 381 -7.53 19.61 -63.03
C THR A 381 -8.20 18.62 -63.98
N ASP A 382 -7.84 17.34 -63.93
CA ASP A 382 -8.49 16.33 -64.77
C ASP A 382 -9.88 15.94 -64.19
N ASN A 383 -10.86 16.80 -64.48
CA ASN A 383 -12.26 16.44 -64.68
C ASN A 383 -13.10 15.87 -63.50
N HIS A 384 -13.00 16.44 -62.30
CA HIS A 384 -14.13 16.38 -61.36
C HIS A 384 -14.60 17.76 -60.94
N ALA A 385 -15.63 18.23 -61.64
CA ALA A 385 -16.43 19.42 -61.36
C ALA A 385 -17.24 19.27 -60.06
N ASN A 386 -16.57 19.12 -58.91
CA ASN A 386 -17.20 19.28 -57.61
C ASN A 386 -16.40 20.25 -56.76
N SER A 387 -16.96 21.46 -56.63
CA SER A 387 -16.47 22.66 -55.95
C SER A 387 -16.27 22.51 -54.41
N LEU A 388 -16.11 21.30 -53.90
CA LEU A 388 -16.01 21.02 -52.47
C LEU A 388 -14.57 21.07 -51.92
N TYR A 389 -13.56 21.07 -52.79
CA TYR A 389 -12.14 20.97 -52.41
C TYR A 389 -11.26 21.84 -53.31
N VAL A 390 -11.63 23.13 -53.42
CA VAL A 390 -10.93 24.07 -54.30
C VAL A 390 -9.68 24.56 -53.58
N ASN A 391 -8.55 23.94 -53.89
CA ASN A 391 -7.26 24.50 -53.56
C ASN A 391 -6.98 25.67 -54.52
N ASP A 392 -6.57 26.81 -54.00
CA ASP A 392 -6.16 27.93 -54.85
C ASP A 392 -4.71 27.77 -55.37
N ARG A 393 -3.99 26.70 -54.98
CA ARG A 393 -2.58 26.48 -55.35
C ARG A 393 -2.26 25.06 -55.79
N ALA A 394 -2.20 24.84 -57.11
CA ALA A 394 -1.75 23.58 -57.69
C ALA A 394 -0.31 23.21 -57.26
N GLY A 395 -0.10 21.94 -56.91
CA GLY A 395 1.21 21.40 -56.54
C GLY A 395 1.58 21.55 -55.06
N PHE A 396 0.67 22.03 -54.22
CA PHE A 396 0.85 22.15 -52.76
C PHE A 396 -0.18 21.28 -52.05
N SER A 397 0.18 20.68 -50.92
CA SER A 397 -0.74 19.96 -50.03
C SER A 397 -0.44 20.38 -48.60
N THR A 398 -1.47 20.63 -47.80
CA THR A 398 -1.31 20.89 -46.37
C THR A 398 -1.30 19.61 -45.55
N ILE A 399 -0.62 19.67 -44.41
CA ILE A 399 -0.71 18.70 -43.33
C ILE A 399 -0.98 19.50 -42.06
N THR A 400 -2.05 19.14 -41.36
CA THR A 400 -2.39 19.72 -40.05
C THR A 400 -2.09 18.68 -38.98
N ALA A 401 -1.35 19.08 -37.95
CA ALA A 401 -1.08 18.26 -36.78
C ALA A 401 -1.67 18.94 -35.54
N TYR A 402 -2.38 18.20 -34.70
CA TYR A 402 -3.03 18.75 -33.51
C TYR A 402 -3.08 17.75 -32.36
N THR A 403 -3.00 18.29 -31.14
CA THR A 403 -3.09 17.54 -29.88
C THR A 403 -3.77 18.42 -28.84
N GLN A 404 -4.34 17.81 -27.80
CA GLN A 404 -4.74 18.55 -26.62
C GLN A 404 -3.50 19.08 -25.89
N GLY A 405 -3.59 20.31 -25.39
CA GLY A 405 -2.50 21.00 -24.71
C GLY A 405 -3.00 22.10 -23.78
N ALA A 406 -2.08 22.93 -23.30
CA ALA A 406 -2.38 24.09 -22.46
C ALA A 406 -2.07 25.40 -23.20
N SER A 407 -2.72 26.47 -22.76
CA SER A 407 -2.41 27.84 -23.17
C SER A 407 -1.16 28.34 -22.45
N ASP A 408 -0.37 29.17 -23.14
CA ASP A 408 0.73 29.90 -22.50
C ASP A 408 0.15 31.02 -21.60
N TYR A 409 0.66 31.17 -20.38
CA TYR A 409 0.24 32.26 -19.48
C TYR A 409 1.40 32.80 -18.66
N ILE A 410 1.29 34.01 -18.12
CA ILE A 410 2.27 34.56 -17.20
C ILE A 410 1.81 34.26 -15.78
N ASP A 411 2.51 33.34 -15.12
CA ASP A 411 2.32 33.02 -13.71
C ASP A 411 2.99 34.12 -12.86
N ALA A 412 2.19 35.07 -12.38
CA ALA A 412 2.67 36.26 -11.69
C ALA A 412 3.04 35.98 -10.23
N ASN A 413 2.45 34.93 -9.64
CA ASN A 413 2.67 34.58 -8.23
C ASN A 413 3.54 33.32 -8.04
N ASN A 414 3.95 32.66 -9.13
CA ASN A 414 4.75 31.43 -9.19
C ASN A 414 4.10 30.23 -8.52
N ASN A 415 2.77 30.10 -8.56
CA ASN A 415 2.05 28.96 -7.98
C ASN A 415 1.85 27.78 -8.96
N GLY A 416 2.23 27.94 -10.23
CA GLY A 416 2.11 26.94 -11.28
C GLY A 416 0.69 26.72 -11.81
N ILE A 417 -0.24 27.60 -11.47
CA ILE A 417 -1.66 27.56 -11.85
C ILE A 417 -2.00 28.89 -12.52
N PHE A 418 -2.89 28.87 -13.51
CA PHE A 418 -3.42 30.11 -14.07
C PHE A 418 -4.45 30.74 -13.12
N ASP A 419 -4.22 31.99 -12.73
CA ASP A 419 -5.08 32.74 -11.81
C ASP A 419 -5.87 33.88 -12.49
N ASP A 420 -6.95 34.28 -11.82
CA ASP A 420 -7.75 35.40 -12.28
C ASP A 420 -6.99 36.73 -12.23
N GLY A 421 -6.73 37.28 -13.42
CA GLY A 421 -5.99 38.54 -13.60
C GLY A 421 -4.65 38.32 -14.30
N GLU A 422 -4.23 37.07 -14.47
CA GLU A 422 -3.05 36.73 -15.24
C GLU A 422 -3.30 36.83 -16.74
N SER A 423 -2.22 37.14 -17.47
CA SER A 423 -2.25 37.22 -18.93
C SER A 423 -2.01 35.85 -19.52
N PHE A 424 -2.78 35.48 -20.54
CA PHE A 424 -2.62 34.24 -21.28
C PHE A 424 -2.70 34.48 -22.79
N VAL A 425 -2.18 33.54 -23.56
CA VAL A 425 -2.30 33.46 -25.00
C VAL A 425 -3.34 32.39 -25.31
N SER A 426 -4.46 32.78 -25.90
CA SER A 426 -5.41 31.84 -26.48
C SER A 426 -5.02 31.50 -27.91
N TYR A 427 -5.50 30.35 -28.37
CA TYR A 427 -5.46 29.94 -29.77
C TYR A 427 -6.88 29.52 -30.17
N GLY A 428 -7.26 29.83 -31.41
CA GLY A 428 -8.55 29.37 -31.93
C GLY A 428 -8.56 27.85 -32.09
N GLU A 429 -9.75 27.28 -32.19
CA GLU A 429 -9.89 25.86 -32.46
C GLU A 429 -9.29 25.48 -33.81
N VAL A 430 -8.81 24.25 -33.92
CA VAL A 430 -8.18 23.75 -35.15
C VAL A 430 -9.26 23.34 -36.16
N PHE A 431 -9.13 23.83 -37.39
CA PHE A 431 -10.02 23.53 -38.51
C PHE A 431 -9.20 23.28 -39.78
N GLU A 432 -9.83 22.71 -40.80
CA GLU A 432 -9.23 22.55 -42.11
C GLU A 432 -9.16 23.90 -42.84
N ASP A 433 -7.95 24.36 -43.18
CA ASP A 433 -7.72 25.58 -43.96
C ASP A 433 -6.95 25.26 -45.25
N PHE A 434 -7.66 24.71 -46.23
CA PHE A 434 -7.05 24.34 -47.52
C PHE A 434 -6.87 25.52 -48.48
N ASN A 435 -7.56 26.64 -48.23
CA ASN A 435 -7.45 27.85 -49.04
C ASN A 435 -6.43 28.86 -48.47
N TYR A 436 -5.87 28.58 -47.29
CA TYR A 436 -4.83 29.35 -46.60
C TYR A 436 -5.24 30.78 -46.25
N ASP A 437 -6.53 31.01 -45.99
CA ASP A 437 -7.05 32.34 -45.65
C ASP A 437 -7.07 32.61 -44.13
N GLY A 438 -6.83 31.58 -43.31
CA GLY A 438 -6.83 31.68 -41.85
C GLY A 438 -8.22 31.90 -41.23
N HIS A 439 -9.29 31.66 -41.98
CA HIS A 439 -10.67 31.92 -41.57
C HIS A 439 -11.58 30.72 -41.80
N LYS A 440 -12.03 30.10 -40.70
CA LYS A 440 -12.95 28.97 -40.75
C LYS A 440 -14.22 29.28 -41.56
N GLN A 441 -14.43 28.52 -42.63
CA GLN A 441 -15.59 28.62 -43.52
C GLN A 441 -16.67 27.58 -43.19
N ALA A 442 -17.87 27.74 -43.75
CA ALA A 442 -18.97 26.79 -43.54
C ALA A 442 -18.72 25.44 -44.25
N SER A 443 -17.88 25.43 -45.28
CA SER A 443 -17.49 24.25 -46.05
C SER A 443 -16.31 23.47 -45.45
N GLU A 444 -15.67 24.01 -44.42
CA GLU A 444 -14.47 23.43 -43.79
C GLU A 444 -14.83 22.67 -42.52
N GLU A 445 -14.15 21.55 -42.30
CA GLU A 445 -14.35 20.70 -41.12
C GLU A 445 -13.64 21.28 -39.89
N LEU A 446 -14.34 21.21 -38.76
CA LEU A 446 -13.76 21.49 -37.44
C LEU A 446 -13.05 20.23 -36.95
N LEU A 447 -11.74 20.32 -36.75
CA LEU A 447 -10.91 19.16 -36.39
C LEU A 447 -10.91 18.88 -34.88
N ALA A 448 -11.15 19.92 -34.07
CA ALA A 448 -11.40 19.77 -32.64
C ALA A 448 -12.37 20.85 -32.14
N ASP A 449 -13.45 20.42 -31.50
CA ASP A 449 -14.39 21.26 -30.74
C ASP A 449 -14.02 21.11 -29.25
N THR A 450 -13.22 22.05 -28.75
CA THR A 450 -12.63 21.95 -27.40
C THR A 450 -13.64 22.35 -26.32
N ASP A 451 -14.54 23.27 -26.64
CA ASP A 451 -15.58 23.74 -25.71
C ASP A 451 -16.92 23.00 -25.85
N ASN A 452 -17.03 22.10 -26.83
CA ASN A 452 -18.23 21.30 -27.16
C ASN A 452 -19.46 22.15 -27.51
N ASN A 453 -19.26 23.34 -28.07
CA ASN A 453 -20.37 24.23 -28.45
C ASN A 453 -20.94 23.90 -29.85
N GLY A 454 -20.30 22.99 -30.61
CA GLY A 454 -20.69 22.57 -31.95
C GLY A 454 -20.34 23.55 -33.06
N SER A 455 -19.51 24.56 -32.79
CA SER A 455 -19.10 25.64 -33.69
C SER A 455 -17.64 26.02 -33.43
N HIS A 456 -16.97 26.55 -34.46
CA HIS A 456 -15.59 27.01 -34.33
C HIS A 456 -15.48 28.23 -33.40
N THR A 457 -14.66 28.13 -32.37
CA THR A 457 -14.29 29.24 -31.48
C THR A 457 -13.00 29.90 -31.97
N ALA A 458 -13.09 31.17 -32.41
CA ALA A 458 -11.93 31.94 -32.85
C ALA A 458 -11.08 32.40 -31.66
N GLN A 459 -9.80 32.68 -31.91
CA GLN A 459 -8.84 33.11 -30.87
C GLN A 459 -9.36 34.23 -29.96
N ALA A 460 -10.04 35.22 -30.53
CA ALA A 460 -10.56 36.39 -29.80
C ALA A 460 -11.76 36.06 -28.90
N ASP A 461 -12.44 34.94 -29.16
CA ASP A 461 -13.64 34.51 -28.47
C ASP A 461 -13.36 33.40 -27.44
N VAL A 462 -12.12 32.92 -27.37
CA VAL A 462 -11.67 32.00 -26.32
C VAL A 462 -11.71 32.70 -24.98
N THR A 463 -12.61 32.25 -24.11
CA THR A 463 -12.71 32.70 -22.73
C THR A 463 -11.93 31.78 -21.80
N LYS A 464 -11.65 32.27 -20.58
CA LYS A 464 -10.96 31.53 -19.52
C LYS A 464 -11.69 30.28 -19.08
#